data_AF-A0A941X8S6-F1
#
_entry.id   AF-A0A941X8S6-F1
#
_cell.length_a   1.000
_cell.length_b   1.000
_cell.length_c   1.000
_cell.angle_alpha   90.00
_cell.angle_beta   90.00
_cell.angle_gamma   90.00
#
_symmetry.space_group_name_H-M   'P 1'
#
loop_
_entity.id
_entity.type
_entity.pdbx_description
1 polymer ?
#
loop_
_entity_poly.entity_id
_entity_poly.type
_entity_poly.pdbx_seq_one_letter_code
_entity_poly.pdbx_strand_id
1 'polypeptide(L)'
;MAEVKVFIRGWLGYFHVADMKRTMKSWDEWLRRRFRMYIWKQWKKPRTKVANLRKLGIPADKAYQWGNSRLGYWRIAGSPVLACSITNERLAAAGYFSILNCYESLHSCD
;
A
#
# COMPACT_ATOMS: atom_id res chain seq x y z
N MET A 1 -0.66 -0.07 -13.25
CA MET A 1 -0.49 -1.27 -12.40
C MET A 1 -0.09 -2.50 -13.19
N ALA A 2 -0.59 -2.71 -14.42
CA ALA A 2 -0.24 -3.89 -15.24
C ALA A 2 1.27 -4.05 -15.47
N GLU A 3 1.97 -2.99 -15.86
CA GLU A 3 3.43 -3.00 -16.11
C GLU A 3 4.23 -3.46 -14.88
N VAL A 4 3.90 -2.94 -13.69
CA VAL A 4 4.55 -3.32 -12.43
C VAL A 4 4.36 -4.81 -12.14
N LYS A 5 3.18 -5.36 -12.42
CA LYS A 5 2.91 -6.80 -12.23
C LYS A 5 3.77 -7.66 -13.16
N VAL A 6 3.90 -7.27 -14.42
CA VAL A 6 4.70 -8.01 -15.42
C VAL A 6 6.17 -7.99 -15.03
N PHE A 7 6.72 -6.81 -14.70
CA PHE A 7 8.11 -6.67 -14.29
C PHE A 7 8.44 -7.55 -13.07
N ILE A 8 7.62 -7.48 -12.03
CA ILE A 8 7.89 -8.23 -10.79
C ILE A 8 7.76 -9.74 -11.03
N ARG A 9 6.78 -10.20 -11.82
CA ARG A 9 6.68 -11.62 -12.18
C ARG A 9 7.90 -12.12 -12.94
N GLY A 10 8.40 -11.36 -13.92
CA GLY A 10 9.61 -11.74 -14.66
C GLY A 10 10.83 -11.82 -13.75
N TRP A 11 11.00 -10.83 -12.86
CA TRP A 11 12.09 -10.81 -11.90
C TRP A 11 12.03 -11.98 -10.92
N LEU A 12 10.85 -12.26 -10.35
CA LEU A 12 10.66 -13.40 -9.47
C LEU A 12 10.86 -14.72 -10.21
N GLY A 13 10.40 -14.85 -11.46
CA GLY A 13 10.64 -16.05 -12.27
C GLY A 13 12.13 -16.41 -12.38
N TYR A 14 13.01 -15.42 -12.49
CA TYR A 14 14.46 -15.65 -12.53
C TYR A 14 15.07 -15.88 -11.14
N PHE A 15 14.68 -15.08 -10.14
CA PHE A 15 15.32 -15.07 -8.83
C PHE A 15 14.65 -15.96 -7.76
N HIS A 16 13.50 -16.59 -8.04
CA HIS A 16 12.74 -17.33 -7.02
C HIS A 16 13.53 -18.45 -6.33
N VAL A 17 14.48 -19.09 -7.02
CA VAL A 17 15.30 -20.20 -6.48
C VAL A 17 16.06 -19.80 -5.20
N ALA A 18 16.33 -18.51 -4.98
CA ALA A 18 16.96 -18.06 -3.74
C ALA A 18 15.92 -17.88 -2.61
N ASP A 19 16.27 -18.34 -1.39
CA ASP A 19 15.47 -18.07 -0.19
C ASP A 19 15.54 -16.58 0.18
N MET A 20 14.55 -15.84 -0.31
CA MET A 20 14.47 -14.38 -0.20
C MET A 20 13.17 -13.93 0.45
N LYS A 21 12.47 -14.83 1.16
CA LYS A 21 11.17 -14.53 1.78
C LYS A 21 11.21 -13.28 2.66
N ARG A 22 12.28 -13.12 3.47
CA ARG A 22 12.48 -11.95 4.34
C ARG A 22 12.63 -10.65 3.54
N THR A 23 13.39 -10.69 2.45
CA THR A 23 13.59 -9.55 1.55
C THR A 23 12.29 -9.17 0.85
N MET A 24 11.55 -10.16 0.34
CA MET A 24 10.26 -9.95 -0.31
C MET A 24 9.24 -9.32 0.63
N LYS A 25 9.19 -9.76 1.90
CA LYS A 25 8.33 -9.14 2.92
C LYS A 25 8.66 -7.66 3.14
N SER A 26 9.93 -7.33 3.33
CA SER A 26 10.39 -5.93 3.52
C SER A 26 10.02 -5.04 2.32
N TRP A 27 10.23 -5.52 1.10
CA TRP A 27 9.88 -4.79 -0.11
C TRP A 27 8.37 -4.62 -0.27
N ASP A 28 7.61 -5.65 0.07
CA ASP A 28 6.15 -5.60 0.01
C ASP A 28 5.58 -4.59 1.03
N GLU A 29 6.11 -4.55 2.25
CA GLU A 29 5.76 -3.54 3.25
C GLU A 29 6.06 -2.11 2.76
N TRP A 30 7.24 -1.91 2.18
CA TRP A 30 7.63 -0.63 1.58
C TRP A 30 6.70 -0.23 0.44
N LEU A 31 6.36 -1.17 -0.45
CA LEU A 31 5.49 -0.94 -1.59
C LEU A 31 4.07 -0.59 -1.16
N ARG A 32 3.51 -1.29 -0.16
CA ARG A 32 2.19 -0.96 0.41
C ARG A 32 2.17 0.46 0.99
N ARG A 33 3.24 0.88 1.69
CA ARG A 33 3.37 2.27 2.16
C ARG A 33 3.44 3.25 0.99
N ARG A 34 4.15 2.91 -0.09
CA ARG A 34 4.21 3.73 -1.30
C ARG A 34 2.84 3.89 -1.96
N PHE A 35 2.03 2.82 -2.02
CA PHE A 35 0.65 2.92 -2.52
C PHE A 35 -0.21 3.85 -1.67
N ARG A 36 -0.17 3.74 -0.33
CA ARG A 36 -0.88 4.67 0.57
C ARG A 36 -0.47 6.12 0.32
N MET A 37 0.82 6.36 0.12
CA MET A 37 1.34 7.68 -0.21
C MET A 37 0.75 8.22 -1.53
N TYR A 38 0.68 7.39 -2.57
CA TYR A 38 0.09 7.79 -3.85
C TYR A 38 -1.41 8.05 -3.76
N ILE A 39 -2.17 7.20 -3.05
CA ILE A 39 -3.60 7.42 -2.79
C ILE A 39 -3.80 8.75 -2.06
N TRP A 40 -3.00 9.02 -1.03
CA TRP A 40 -3.08 10.28 -0.29
C TRP A 40 -2.74 11.51 -1.15
N LYS A 41 -1.77 11.36 -2.07
CA LYS A 41 -1.41 12.40 -3.05
C LYS A 41 -2.53 12.63 -4.07
N GLN A 42 -3.25 11.58 -4.47
CA GLN A 42 -4.41 11.68 -5.36
C GLN A 42 -5.56 12.46 -4.69
N TRP A 43 -5.73 12.37 -3.37
CA TRP A 43 -6.68 13.18 -2.60
C TRP A 43 -6.19 14.64 -2.43
N LYS A 44 -5.75 15.29 -3.50
CA LYS A 44 -5.03 16.58 -3.54
C LYS A 44 -5.58 17.65 -2.58
N LYS A 45 -6.90 17.79 -2.47
CA LYS A 45 -7.56 18.84 -1.66
C LYS A 45 -7.86 18.35 -0.23
N PRO A 46 -7.68 19.18 0.81
CA PRO A 46 -8.02 18.82 2.20
C PRO A 46 -9.45 18.32 2.36
N ARG A 47 -10.43 18.99 1.72
CA ARG A 47 -11.84 18.57 1.73
C ARG A 47 -12.03 17.13 1.22
N THR A 48 -11.30 16.74 0.18
CA THR A 48 -11.32 15.38 -0.38
C THR A 48 -10.70 14.36 0.58
N LYS A 49 -9.58 14.72 1.24
CA LYS A 49 -8.95 13.86 2.26
C LYS A 49 -9.91 13.58 3.41
N VAL A 50 -10.52 14.63 3.97
CA VAL A 50 -11.48 14.50 5.07
C VAL A 50 -12.67 13.63 4.64
N ALA A 51 -13.25 13.88 3.47
CA ALA A 51 -14.39 13.11 2.97
C ALA A 51 -14.04 11.63 2.77
N ASN A 52 -12.88 11.33 2.17
CA ASN A 52 -12.46 9.94 1.94
C ASN A 52 -12.10 9.22 3.24
N LEU A 53 -11.43 9.89 4.18
CA LEU A 53 -11.17 9.32 5.51
C LEU A 53 -12.47 8.96 6.24
N ARG A 54 -13.49 9.82 6.19
CA ARG A 54 -14.81 9.54 6.77
C ARG A 54 -15.49 8.34 6.09
N LYS A 55 -15.46 8.28 4.75
CA LYS A 55 -15.97 7.12 3.99
C LYS A 55 -15.27 5.81 4.36
N LEU A 56 -13.99 5.89 4.72
CA LEU A 56 -13.18 4.75 5.14
C LEU A 56 -13.38 4.37 6.62
N GLY A 57 -14.26 5.07 7.36
CA GLY A 57 -14.64 4.75 8.73
C GLY A 57 -13.89 5.53 9.81
N ILE A 58 -13.10 6.55 9.44
CA ILE A 58 -12.40 7.39 10.43
C ILE A 58 -13.38 8.39 11.05
N PRO A 59 -13.43 8.52 12.39
CA PRO A 59 -14.24 9.52 13.08
C PRO A 59 -14.04 10.93 12.53
N ALA A 60 -15.10 11.74 12.51
CA ALA A 60 -15.12 13.03 11.81
C ALA A 60 -14.07 14.03 12.33
N ASP A 61 -13.84 14.06 13.65
CA ASP A 61 -12.81 14.85 14.33
C ASP A 61 -11.40 14.46 13.87
N LYS A 62 -11.09 13.15 13.86
CA LYS A 62 -9.80 12.62 13.41
C LYS A 62 -9.62 12.82 11.91
N ALA A 63 -10.66 12.59 11.12
CA ALA A 63 -10.61 12.81 9.68
C ALA A 63 -10.31 14.28 9.36
N TYR A 64 -10.90 15.23 10.10
CA TYR A 64 -10.63 16.66 9.98
C TYR A 64 -9.19 17.00 10.37
N GLN A 65 -8.71 16.49 11.51
CA GLN A 65 -7.35 16.69 12.00
C GLN A 65 -6.30 16.21 10.98
N TRP A 66 -6.44 14.98 10.50
CA TRP A 66 -5.48 14.37 9.58
C TRP A 66 -5.60 14.90 8.15
N GLY A 67 -6.81 15.23 7.70
CA GLY A 67 -7.06 15.80 6.37
C GLY A 67 -6.42 17.18 6.15
N ASN A 68 -6.28 17.96 7.22
CA ASN A 68 -5.65 19.30 7.23
C ASN A 68 -4.20 19.29 7.71
N SER A 69 -3.61 18.11 7.92
CA SER A 69 -2.23 17.97 8.38
C SER A 69 -1.23 18.56 7.39
N ARG A 70 -0.21 19.26 7.91
CA ARG A 70 0.92 19.79 7.14
C ARG A 70 2.08 18.79 6.98
N LEU A 71 1.88 17.55 7.44
CA LEU A 71 2.92 16.51 7.36
C LEU A 71 3.17 16.10 5.90
N GLY A 72 4.43 15.83 5.58
CA GLY A 72 4.84 15.35 4.26
C GLY A 72 4.21 13.99 3.90
N TYR A 73 4.08 13.71 2.59
CA TYR A 73 3.36 12.53 2.10
C TYR A 73 3.90 11.21 2.64
N TRP A 74 5.22 11.04 2.69
CA TRP A 74 5.83 9.81 3.21
C TRP A 74 5.57 9.62 4.71
N ARG A 75 5.54 10.72 5.49
CA ARG A 75 5.24 10.69 6.92
C ARG A 75 3.78 10.30 7.18
N ILE A 76 2.84 10.85 6.40
CA ILE A 76 1.43 10.46 6.52
C ILE A 76 1.20 9.03 6.04
N ALA A 77 1.89 8.57 5.00
CA ALA A 77 1.78 7.18 4.52
C ALA A 77 2.14 6.12 5.56
N GLY A 78 3.03 6.45 6.51
CA GLY A 78 3.41 5.59 7.64
C GLY A 78 2.63 5.87 8.93
N SER A 79 1.63 6.75 8.90
CA SER A 79 0.85 7.09 10.09
C SER A 79 -0.26 6.08 10.37
N PRO A 80 -0.69 5.92 11.64
CA PRO A 80 -1.78 5.01 12.00
C PRO A 80 -3.08 5.32 11.25
N VAL A 81 -3.37 6.60 10.95
CA VAL A 81 -4.61 6.96 10.24
C VAL A 81 -4.69 6.31 8.85
N LEU A 82 -3.58 6.23 8.11
CA LEU A 82 -3.57 5.58 6.79
C LEU A 82 -3.41 4.08 6.88
N ALA A 83 -2.72 3.56 7.91
CA ALA A 83 -2.67 2.12 8.16
C ALA A 83 -4.06 1.55 8.47
N CYS A 84 -4.86 2.24 9.30
CA CYS A 84 -6.22 1.81 9.68
C CYS A 84 -7.27 2.11 8.60
N SER A 85 -7.16 3.21 7.86
CA SER A 85 -8.14 3.55 6.81
C SER A 85 -7.87 2.84 5.48
N ILE A 86 -6.60 2.70 5.09
CA ILE A 86 -6.17 2.03 3.86
C ILE A 86 -5.44 0.75 4.28
N THR A 87 -6.22 -0.22 4.74
CA THR A 87 -5.69 -1.50 5.22
C THR A 87 -5.09 -2.33 4.08
N ASN A 88 -4.32 -3.35 4.44
CA ASN A 88 -3.71 -4.25 3.45
C ASN A 88 -4.77 -5.01 2.65
N GLU A 89 -5.87 -5.39 3.30
CA GLU A 89 -7.00 -6.10 2.71
C GLU A 89 -7.72 -5.20 1.70
N ARG A 90 -7.92 -3.92 2.03
CA ARG A 90 -8.50 -2.93 1.10
C ARG A 90 -7.61 -2.70 -0.12
N LEU A 91 -6.28 -2.66 0.06
CA LEU A 91 -5.33 -2.57 -1.05
C LEU A 91 -5.41 -3.81 -1.95
N ALA A 92 -5.44 -5.00 -1.36
CA ALA A 92 -5.58 -6.25 -2.10
C ALA A 92 -6.91 -6.32 -2.88
N ALA A 93 -8.03 -5.96 -2.24
CA ALA A 93 -9.36 -5.91 -2.86
C ALA A 93 -9.44 -4.88 -4.00
N ALA A 94 -8.72 -3.76 -3.89
CA ALA A 94 -8.59 -2.77 -4.97
C ALA A 94 -7.63 -3.20 -6.09
N GLY A 95 -7.04 -4.40 -6.02
CA GLY A 95 -6.18 -4.97 -7.06
C GLY A 95 -4.72 -4.51 -7.02
N TYR A 96 -4.29 -3.87 -5.93
CA TYR A 96 -2.87 -3.55 -5.72
C TYR A 96 -2.05 -4.83 -5.59
N PHE A 97 -0.87 -4.81 -6.21
CA PHE A 97 -0.01 -5.98 -6.30
C PHE A 97 0.73 -6.24 -4.98
N SER A 98 0.86 -7.50 -4.58
CA SER A 98 1.73 -7.93 -3.49
C SER A 98 2.85 -8.82 -4.02
N ILE A 99 4.09 -8.41 -3.74
CA ILE A 99 5.31 -9.12 -4.11
C ILE A 99 5.39 -10.44 -3.35
N LEU A 100 5.14 -10.40 -2.04
CA LEU A 100 5.25 -11.56 -1.16
C LEU A 100 4.28 -12.67 -1.59
N ASN A 101 3.01 -12.34 -1.84
CA ASN A 101 2.03 -13.33 -2.29
C ASN A 101 2.44 -13.97 -3.63
N CYS A 102 3.03 -13.20 -4.53
CA CYS A 102 3.52 -13.72 -5.82
C CYS A 102 4.71 -14.68 -5.63
N TYR A 103 5.64 -14.34 -4.74
CA TYR A 103 6.79 -15.19 -4.40
C TYR A 103 6.35 -16.51 -3.75
N GLU A 104 5.44 -16.46 -2.78
CA GLU A 104 4.91 -17.65 -2.09
C GLU A 104 4.10 -18.55 -3.04
N SER A 105 3.39 -17.97 -4.02
CA SER A 105 2.67 -18.74 -5.04
C SER A 105 3.61 -19.50 -5.99
N LEU A 106 4.83 -19.00 -6.22
CA LEU A 106 5.82 -19.68 -7.06
C LEU A 106 6.47 -20.85 -6.31
N HIS A 107 6.76 -20.68 -5.02
CA HIS A 107 7.38 -21.72 -4.17
C HIS A 107 6.43 -22.83 -3.73
N SER A 108 5.12 -22.63 -3.85
CA SER A 108 4.12 -23.66 -3.50
C SER A 108 3.79 -24.60 -4.65
N CYS A 109 4.34 -24.33 -5.85
CA CYS A 109 4.22 -25.18 -7.02
C CYS A 109 5.43 -26.12 -7.23
N ASP A 110 6.48 -25.96 -6.41
CA ASP A 110 7.65 -26.84 -6.33
C ASP A 110 7.43 -27.93 -5.27
#